data_AF-A0A2T9JXZ5-F1
#
_entry.id   AF-A0A2T9JXZ5-F1
#
_cell.length_a   1.000
_cell.length_b   1.000
_cell.length_c   1.000
_cell.angle_alpha   90.00
_cell.angle_beta   90.00
_cell.angle_gamma   90.00
#
_symmetry.space_group_name_H-M   'P 1'
#
loop_
_entity.id
_entity.type
_entity.pdbx_description
1 polymer ?
#
loop_
_entity_poly.entity_id
_entity_poly.type
_entity_poly.pdbx_seq_one_letter_code
_entity_poly.pdbx_strand_id
1 'polypeptide(L)' 'MKYADFAQATRHWSLAAPISDAATLRLLAQDLVRSVYPLRTGVRLLGVTVSSFASAPPSVQAALPV' A
#
# COMPACT_ATOMS: atom_id res chain seq x y z
N MET A 1 -0.42 -7.24 -8.50
CA MET A 1 0.56 -7.91 -9.38
C MET A 1 -0.13 -8.42 -10.64
N LYS A 2 0.51 -8.25 -11.79
CA LYS A 2 0.03 -8.79 -13.07
C LYS A 2 0.98 -9.87 -13.55
N TYR A 3 0.40 -10.97 -13.98
CA TYR A 3 1.09 -12.15 -14.45
C TYR A 3 1.35 -12.10 -15.97
N ALA A 4 2.23 -12.97 -16.45
CA ALA A 4 2.57 -13.10 -17.87
C ALA A 4 1.33 -13.35 -18.74
N ASP A 5 0.39 -14.17 -18.25
CA ASP A 5 -0.92 -14.47 -18.84
C ASP A 5 -1.96 -13.33 -18.72
N PHE A 6 -1.55 -12.13 -18.33
CA PHE A 6 -2.40 -10.95 -18.14
C PHE A 6 -3.35 -11.03 -16.94
N ALA A 7 -3.38 -12.14 -16.18
CA ALA A 7 -4.17 -12.24 -14.97
C ALA A 7 -3.66 -11.27 -13.90
N GLN A 8 -4.58 -10.68 -13.13
CA GLN A 8 -4.25 -9.75 -12.05
C GLN A 8 -4.62 -10.35 -10.70
N ALA A 9 -3.73 -10.22 -9.73
CA ALA A 9 -3.99 -10.56 -8.35
C ALA A 9 -3.59 -9.40 -7.42
N THR A 10 -4.37 -9.21 -6.37
CA THR A 10 -4.14 -8.18 -5.36
C THR A 10 -3.90 -8.85 -4.01
N ARG A 11 -2.95 -8.32 -3.25
CA ARG A 11 -2.71 -8.65 -1.85
C ARG A 11 -2.67 -7.34 -1.09
N HIS A 12 -3.31 -7.32 0.07
CA HIS A 12 -3.30 -6.19 0.98
C HIS A 12 -3.04 -6.70 2.39
N TRP A 13 -2.54 -5.83 3.25
CA TRP A 13 -2.41 -6.07 4.68
C TRP A 13 -2.58 -4.74 5.40
N SER A 14 -3.48 -4.69 6.38
CA SER A 14 -3.65 -3.54 7.25
C SER A 14 -2.77 -3.66 8.50
N LEU A 15 -2.14 -2.55 8.87
CA LEU A 15 -1.29 -2.43 10.06
C LEU A 15 -1.95 -1.48 11.06
N ALA A 16 -1.66 -1.67 12.35
CA ALA A 16 -2.15 -0.78 13.41
C ALA A 16 -1.42 0.58 13.43
N ALA A 17 -0.18 0.62 12.97
CA ALA A 17 0.65 1.82 12.92
C ALA A 17 0.81 2.31 11.46
N PRO A 18 0.90 3.63 11.23
CA PRO A 18 1.18 4.18 9.92
C PRO A 18 2.61 3.84 9.47
N ILE A 19 2.80 3.73 8.15
CA ILE A 19 4.13 3.54 7.54
C ILE A 19 4.81 4.90 7.41
N SER A 20 5.91 5.10 8.12
CA SER A 20 6.62 6.39 8.21
C SER A 20 7.84 6.51 7.29
N ASP A 21 8.32 5.41 6.70
CA ASP A 21 9.54 5.41 5.90
C ASP A 21 9.49 4.42 4.72
N ALA A 22 10.35 4.69 3.73
CA ALA A 22 10.41 3.91 2.49
C ALA A 22 10.98 2.49 2.68
N ALA A 23 11.84 2.27 3.68
CA ALA A 23 12.43 0.96 3.94
C ALA A 23 11.38 0.00 4.51
N THR A 24 10.56 0.48 5.45
CA THR A 24 9.41 -0.25 5.99
C THR A 24 8.41 -0.58 4.88
N LEU A 25 8.06 0.39 4.01
CA LEU A 25 7.19 0.13 2.85
C LEU A 25 7.77 -0.95 1.93
N ARG A 26 9.08 -0.90 1.64
CA ARG A 26 9.79 -1.87 0.80
C ARG A 26 9.74 -3.28 1.41
N LEU A 27 9.97 -3.40 2.71
CA LEU A 27 9.93 -4.68 3.44
C LEU A 27 8.53 -5.29 3.41
N LEU A 28 7.50 -4.49 3.75
CA LEU A 28 6.10 -4.94 3.72
C LEU A 28 5.69 -5.40 2.32
N ALA A 29 6.05 -4.65 1.28
CA ALA A 29 5.76 -5.04 -0.10
C ALA A 29 6.43 -6.37 -0.47
N GLN A 30 7.66 -6.63 -0.01
CA GLN A 30 8.35 -7.91 -0.24
C GLN A 30 7.63 -9.06 0.47
N ASP A 31 7.21 -8.88 1.71
CA ASP A 31 6.48 -9.92 2.45
C ASP A 31 5.11 -10.22 1.84
N LEU A 32 4.39 -9.19 1.37
CA LEU A 32 3.16 -9.39 0.61
C LEU A 32 3.40 -10.23 -0.65
N VAL A 33 4.51 -10.01 -1.36
CA VAL A 33 4.87 -10.81 -2.54
C VAL A 33 5.27 -12.24 -2.13
N ARG A 34 6.02 -12.40 -1.04
CA ARG A 34 6.40 -13.72 -0.49
C ARG A 34 5.20 -14.58 -0.09
N SER A 35 4.12 -13.96 0.39
CA SER A 35 2.87 -14.66 0.75
C SER A 35 2.19 -15.41 -0.41
N VAL A 36 2.61 -15.14 -1.66
CA VAL A 36 2.00 -15.67 -2.88
C VAL A 36 2.77 -16.88 -3.42
N TYR A 37 3.94 -17.20 -2.85
CA TYR A 37 4.74 -18.31 -3.36
C TYR A 37 4.12 -19.68 -3.03
N PRO A 38 4.27 -20.66 -3.95
CA PRO A 38 4.93 -20.57 -5.25
C PRO A 38 4.09 -19.82 -6.31
N LEU A 39 4.76 -19.01 -7.13
CA LEU A 39 4.10 -18.25 -8.20
C LEU A 39 3.62 -19.19 -9.31
N ARG A 40 2.37 -18.99 -9.78
CA ARG A 40 1.78 -19.79 -10.87
C ARG A 40 2.47 -19.59 -12.21
N THR A 41 2.89 -18.36 -12.51
CA THR A 41 3.57 -17.95 -13.75
C THR A 41 4.40 -16.69 -13.47
N GLY A 42 5.20 -16.26 -14.44
CA GLY A 42 6.05 -15.07 -14.33
C GLY A 42 5.24 -13.81 -14.02
N VAL A 43 5.79 -12.93 -13.17
CA VAL A 43 5.21 -11.61 -12.89
C VAL A 43 5.82 -10.61 -13.86
N ARG A 44 4.96 -9.86 -14.55
CA ARG A 44 5.39 -8.84 -15.53
C ARG A 44 5.21 -7.41 -15.05
N LEU A 45 4.35 -7.21 -14.04
CA LEU A 45 4.09 -5.90 -13.45
C LEU A 45 3.81 -6.06 -11.97
N LEU A 46 4.56 -5.31 -11.16
CA LEU A 46 4.35 -5.20 -9.73
C LEU A 46 4.07 -3.74 -9.39
N GLY A 47 2.87 -3.47 -8.90
CA GLY A 47 2.48 -2.18 -8.35
C GLY A 47 2.18 -2.34 -6.86
N VAL A 48 2.56 -1.34 -6.07
CA VAL A 48 2.25 -1.23 -4.64
C VAL A 48 1.42 0.03 -4.45
N THR A 49 0.30 -0.12 -3.73
CA THR A 49 -0.61 0.99 -3.42
C THR A 49 -0.78 1.03 -1.92
N VAL A 50 -0.69 2.24 -1.34
CA VAL A 50 -1.01 2.49 0.07
C VAL A 50 -2.37 3.18 0.15
N SER A 51 -3.17 2.81 1.14
CA SER A 51 -4.48 3.38 1.41
C SER A 51 -4.63 3.64 2.91
N SER A 52 -5.74 4.27 3.30
CA SER A 52 -6.04 4.57 4.72
C SER A 52 -5.02 5.51 5.39
N PHE A 53 -4.69 6.61 4.71
CA PHE A 53 -3.89 7.68 5.30
C PHE A 53 -4.64 8.34 6.47
N ALA A 54 -3.92 8.69 7.53
CA ALA A 54 -4.52 9.43 8.64
C ALA A 54 -5.04 10.79 8.14
N SER A 55 -6.27 11.14 8.51
CA SER A 55 -6.78 12.48 8.27
C SER A 55 -5.93 13.50 9.02
N ALA A 56 -5.50 14.55 8.34
CA ALA A 56 -5.00 15.73 9.02
C ALA A 56 -6.10 16.24 9.98
N PRO A 57 -5.74 16.73 11.18
CA PRO A 57 -6.73 17.37 12.04
C PRO A 57 -7.45 18.48 11.24
N PRO A 58 -8.77 18.66 11.43
CA PRO A 58 -9.50 19.68 10.71
C PRO A 58 -8.81 21.04 10.94
N SER A 59 -8.49 21.74 9.86
CA SER A 59 -7.99 23.10 9.96
C SER A 59 -9.07 23.96 10.61
N VAL A 60 -8.80 24.46 11.82
CA VAL A 60 -9.68 25.43 12.47
C VAL A 60 -9.68 26.69 11.63
N GLN A 61 -10.79 26.96 10.95
CA GLN A 61 -11.00 28.22 10.24
C GLN A 61 -11.09 29.33 11.28
N ALA A 62 -10.11 30.23 11.32
CA ALA A 62 -10.16 31.39 12.21
C ALA A 62 -11.33 32.29 11.80
N ALA A 63 -12.31 32.47 12.68
CA ALA A 63 -13.39 33.43 12.48
C ALA A 63 -12.83 34.84 12.59
N LEU A 64 -13.09 35.68 11.59
CA LEU A 64 -12.77 37.10 11.65
C LEU A 64 -13.76 37.79 12.61
N PRO A 65 -13.30 38.67 13.51
CA PRO A 65 -14.21 39.47 14.32
C PRO A 65 -15.03 40.39 13.41
N VAL A 66 -16.36 40.37 13.62
CA VAL A 66 -17.34 41.24 12.94
C VAL A 66 -17.24 42.68 13.37
#